data_AF-A0A3M7CQV8-F1
#
_entry.id   AF-A0A3M7CQV8-F1
#
_cell.length_a   1.000
_cell.length_b   1.000
_cell.length_c   1.000
_cell.angle_alpha   90.00
_cell.angle_beta   90.00
_cell.angle_gamma   90.00
#
_symmetry.space_group_name_H-M   'P 1'
#
loop_
_entity.id
_entity.type
_entity.pdbx_description
1 polymer ?
#
loop_
_entity_poly.entity_id
_entity_poly.type
_entity_poly.pdbx_seq_one_letter_code
_entity_poly.pdbx_strand_id
1 'polypeptide(L)'
;MLRLPLAFLKRIPAKKALVNRSKFATPAGMDKMMSPQQKPVTSDMDSVLSRTRNLAVKPPITANSIAKLDPNIIREDAERTRVVVHSHFPTLIEAFLEHKREQGSAFEKALYTASFTWRDEAACLIEKRPLVFMGSSDYTVLRDGSRIPGNSCEEWDRNGTDKQHQNQVLTLEEYLSYDEIMLGSLIGVSGPSHFINDGGRYNCGEPGGPGTFEPRGYIVGLVGARFERKDRMDHALMTPSRTQPKMHAQLRKAFYEFFQCTKDEGVSFDVEMYKARMSITAEILLLEADLRARETGSGCKARVYVVGLGLGVWQHHPKQAEWYIDTFAWLLATLDLRNIGTVEFAYISNVPSTTQDRITKTAANKGIRALFSKRNPAAKLPTEDNGEVLVLSYAWDGNAFPGNEYWNGSLCGSGDPAAACMSTIGELHNPLVNPDFTRRVQILERDG
;
A
#
# COMPACT_ATOMS: atom_id res chain seq x y z
N MET A 1 -47.21 -15.45 14.01
CA MET A 1 -47.72 -14.06 14.02
C MET A 1 -47.14 -13.35 15.23
N LEU A 2 -46.16 -12.45 15.04
CA LEU A 2 -45.84 -11.36 15.96
C LEU A 2 -44.82 -10.45 15.25
N ARG A 3 -45.31 -9.28 14.83
CA ARG A 3 -44.55 -8.18 14.21
C ARG A 3 -43.84 -7.40 15.32
N LEU A 4 -42.61 -6.96 15.07
CA LEU A 4 -41.99 -5.83 15.76
C LEU A 4 -41.65 -4.72 14.74
N PRO A 5 -41.70 -3.44 15.14
CA PRO A 5 -41.97 -2.32 14.23
C PRO A 5 -40.72 -1.50 13.83
N LEU A 6 -40.76 -0.98 12.61
CA LEU A 6 -39.92 0.13 12.13
C LEU A 6 -40.25 1.41 12.90
N ALA A 7 -39.24 2.07 13.46
CA ALA A 7 -39.25 3.52 13.68
C ALA A 7 -37.83 4.02 14.01
N PHE A 8 -37.12 4.61 13.05
CA PHE A 8 -36.19 5.73 13.32
C PHE A 8 -35.91 6.48 12.01
N LEU A 9 -36.81 7.43 11.68
CA LEU A 9 -36.59 8.48 10.70
C LEU A 9 -37.23 9.74 11.30
N LYS A 10 -36.44 10.52 12.05
CA LYS A 10 -36.85 11.85 12.51
C LYS A 10 -36.07 12.93 11.75
N ARG A 11 -36.90 13.67 11.01
CA ARG A 11 -36.71 14.94 10.32
C ARG A 11 -35.72 15.91 10.99
N ILE A 12 -34.83 16.48 10.18
CA ILE A 12 -34.10 17.72 10.46
C ILE A 12 -34.87 18.88 9.79
N PRO A 13 -35.14 20.01 10.47
CA PRO A 13 -35.86 21.13 9.87
C PRO A 13 -34.95 22.01 9.00
N ALA A 14 -35.45 22.36 7.82
CA ALA A 14 -34.82 23.31 6.91
C ALA A 14 -34.87 24.73 7.49
N LYS A 15 -33.70 25.34 7.75
CA LYS A 15 -33.59 26.79 7.97
C LYS A 15 -33.40 27.48 6.62
N LYS A 16 -34.37 28.35 6.27
CA LYS A 16 -34.25 29.35 5.21
C LYS A 16 -33.16 30.35 5.58
N ALA A 17 -32.12 30.47 4.76
CA ALA A 17 -31.21 31.61 4.79
C ALA A 17 -31.65 32.62 3.72
N LEU A 18 -31.88 33.86 4.15
CA LEU A 18 -32.18 35.00 3.28
C LEU A 18 -30.97 35.30 2.39
N VAL A 19 -31.21 35.38 1.08
CA VAL A 19 -30.26 35.91 0.10
C VAL A 19 -30.27 37.43 0.22
N ASN A 20 -29.19 38.00 0.78
CA ASN A 20 -28.93 39.42 0.72
C ASN A 20 -27.99 39.69 -0.46
N ARG A 21 -28.53 40.20 -1.57
CA ARG A 21 -27.74 40.64 -2.73
C ARG A 21 -27.05 41.95 -2.38
N SER A 22 -25.74 41.93 -2.19
CA SER A 22 -24.91 43.13 -2.29
C SER A 22 -23.77 42.89 -3.27
N LYS A 23 -23.63 43.84 -4.19
CA LYS A 23 -22.71 43.87 -5.32
C LYS A 23 -21.27 43.94 -4.83
N PHE A 24 -20.40 43.07 -5.33
CA PHE A 24 -18.97 43.38 -5.45
C PHE A 24 -18.43 42.87 -6.79
N ALA A 25 -17.52 43.67 -7.31
CA ALA A 25 -17.07 43.74 -8.69
C ALA A 25 -16.34 42.47 -9.15
N THR A 26 -16.46 42.20 -10.45
CA THR A 26 -15.58 41.31 -11.21
C THR A 26 -14.13 41.78 -11.15
N PRO A 27 -13.19 40.85 -11.00
CA PRO A 27 -11.91 40.97 -11.67
C PRO A 27 -11.70 39.77 -12.60
N ALA A 28 -11.64 40.07 -13.89
CA ALA A 28 -10.94 39.24 -14.85
C ALA A 28 -9.47 39.12 -14.41
N GLY A 29 -8.91 37.90 -14.43
CA GLY A 29 -7.49 37.65 -14.17
C GLY A 29 -7.21 36.67 -13.04
N MET A 30 -7.65 35.41 -13.20
CA MET A 30 -7.06 34.26 -12.50
C MET A 30 -6.97 33.12 -13.50
N ASP A 31 -6.09 33.31 -14.48
CA ASP A 31 -5.59 32.23 -15.32
C ASP A 31 -4.09 32.12 -15.03
N LYS A 32 -3.63 30.90 -14.79
CA LYS A 32 -2.24 30.46 -14.50
C LYS A 32 -1.70 30.65 -13.08
N MET A 33 -2.08 29.72 -12.21
CA MET A 33 -1.10 29.08 -11.32
C MET A 33 -1.24 27.56 -11.47
N MET A 34 -0.82 27.06 -12.64
CA MET A 34 -0.41 25.66 -12.73
C MET A 34 0.87 25.52 -11.92
N SER A 35 0.91 24.52 -11.05
CA SER A 35 2.14 24.06 -10.41
C SER A 35 3.23 23.86 -11.47
N PRO A 36 4.52 24.10 -11.16
CA PRO A 36 5.58 23.75 -12.08
C PRO A 36 5.51 22.24 -12.29
N GLN A 37 5.08 21.81 -13.48
CA GLN A 37 5.31 20.44 -13.92
C GLN A 37 6.82 20.21 -13.81
N GLN A 38 7.23 19.39 -12.83
CA GLN A 38 8.59 18.89 -12.76
C GLN A 38 8.90 18.30 -14.15
N LYS A 39 10.00 18.75 -14.77
CA LYS A 39 10.48 18.16 -16.03
C LYS A 39 10.49 16.64 -15.87
N PRO A 40 10.04 15.86 -16.88
CA PRO A 40 10.13 14.41 -16.79
C PRO A 40 11.58 14.03 -16.54
N VAL A 41 11.83 13.45 -15.37
CA VAL A 41 13.12 12.86 -15.01
C VAL A 41 13.23 11.60 -15.86
N THR A 42 13.98 11.69 -16.95
CA THR A 42 14.30 10.52 -17.77
C THR A 42 15.22 9.63 -16.95
N SER A 43 14.83 8.38 -16.74
CA SER A 43 15.68 7.44 -16.01
C SER A 43 16.86 7.06 -16.89
N ASP A 44 18.07 7.42 -16.44
CA ASP A 44 19.31 7.01 -17.09
C ASP A 44 19.50 5.50 -16.90
N MET A 45 19.34 4.73 -17.99
CA MET A 45 19.44 3.28 -17.94
C MET A 45 20.82 2.76 -17.57
N ASP A 46 21.89 3.49 -17.92
CA ASP A 46 23.23 3.09 -17.53
C ASP A 46 23.41 3.21 -16.02
N SER A 47 22.83 4.26 -15.42
CA SER A 47 22.74 4.45 -13.97
C SER A 47 21.93 3.33 -13.29
N VAL A 48 20.72 3.03 -13.78
CA VAL A 48 19.86 1.95 -13.23
C VAL A 48 20.58 0.60 -13.27
N LEU A 49 21.14 0.22 -14.42
CA LEU A 49 21.87 -1.04 -14.57
C LEU A 49 23.16 -1.07 -13.74
N SER A 50 23.85 0.07 -13.60
CA SER A 50 25.02 0.18 -12.73
C SER A 50 24.64 -0.01 -11.26
N ARG A 51 23.51 0.54 -10.82
CA ARG A 51 23.01 0.38 -9.45
C ARG A 51 22.65 -1.07 -9.14
N THR A 52 21.94 -1.75 -10.04
CA THR A 52 21.73 -3.20 -9.96
C THR A 52 23.04 -3.96 -9.73
N ARG A 53 24.06 -3.69 -10.56
CA ARG A 53 25.38 -4.34 -10.44
C ARG A 53 26.13 -3.99 -9.16
N ASN A 54 25.79 -2.90 -8.50
CA ASN A 54 26.49 -2.38 -7.32
C ASN A 54 25.71 -2.52 -6.00
N LEU A 55 24.54 -3.17 -6.00
CA LEU A 55 23.83 -3.50 -4.76
C LEU A 55 24.74 -4.27 -3.79
N ALA A 56 24.75 -3.88 -2.52
CA ALA A 56 25.53 -4.57 -1.48
C ALA A 56 25.05 -6.03 -1.30
N VAL A 57 23.74 -6.22 -1.26
CA VAL A 57 23.11 -7.55 -1.31
C VAL A 57 22.58 -7.80 -2.71
N LYS A 58 23.05 -8.88 -3.35
CA LYS A 58 22.60 -9.26 -4.69
C LYS A 58 21.21 -9.91 -4.64
N PRO A 59 20.37 -9.68 -5.67
CA PRO A 59 19.19 -10.51 -5.87
C PRO A 59 19.59 -12.00 -5.87
N PRO A 60 18.91 -12.86 -5.09
CA PRO A 60 19.24 -14.30 -4.98
C PRO A 60 19.02 -15.08 -6.28
N ILE A 61 18.25 -14.53 -7.23
CA ILE A 61 18.03 -15.13 -8.55
C ILE A 61 18.36 -14.11 -9.64
N THR A 62 18.65 -14.61 -10.85
CA THR A 62 18.91 -13.75 -12.02
C THR A 62 17.93 -14.01 -13.16
N ALA A 63 16.97 -14.92 -13.01
CA ALA A 63 16.05 -15.34 -14.07
C ALA A 63 15.17 -14.19 -14.58
N ASN A 64 14.78 -13.30 -13.69
CA ASN A 64 13.96 -12.11 -13.91
C ASN A 64 14.75 -10.80 -13.85
N SER A 65 16.10 -10.85 -13.95
CA SER A 65 16.90 -9.64 -13.82
C SER A 65 16.65 -8.66 -14.97
N ILE A 66 16.50 -7.38 -14.64
CA ILE A 66 16.29 -6.31 -15.63
C ILE A 66 17.45 -6.18 -16.63
N ALA A 67 18.66 -6.61 -16.25
CA ALA A 67 19.83 -6.60 -17.12
C ALA A 67 19.75 -7.62 -18.28
N LYS A 68 18.80 -8.57 -18.22
CA LYS A 68 18.56 -9.57 -19.27
C LYS A 68 17.38 -9.22 -20.18
N LEU A 69 16.73 -8.08 -19.95
CA LEU A 69 15.53 -7.63 -20.65
C LEU A 69 15.86 -6.45 -21.58
N ASP A 70 14.94 -6.11 -22.49
CA ASP A 70 15.11 -5.00 -23.42
C ASP A 70 15.29 -3.68 -22.63
N PRO A 71 16.44 -2.98 -22.76
CA PRO A 71 16.71 -1.77 -22.00
C PRO A 71 15.70 -0.65 -22.21
N ASN A 72 15.07 -0.55 -23.38
CA ASN A 72 14.06 0.47 -23.65
C ASN A 72 12.77 0.18 -22.90
N ILE A 73 12.35 -1.10 -22.86
CA ILE A 73 11.17 -1.50 -22.11
C ILE A 73 11.41 -1.29 -20.60
N ILE A 74 12.59 -1.66 -20.10
CA ILE A 74 12.94 -1.47 -18.70
C ILE A 74 13.00 0.00 -18.31
N ARG A 75 13.50 0.87 -19.19
CA ARG A 75 13.46 2.34 -18.98
C ARG A 75 12.04 2.83 -18.79
N GLU A 76 11.15 2.43 -19.70
CA GLU A 76 9.73 2.81 -19.63
C GLU A 76 9.06 2.26 -18.37
N ASP A 77 9.34 1.01 -18.00
CA ASP A 77 8.81 0.39 -16.78
C ASP A 77 9.32 1.11 -15.51
N ALA A 78 10.59 1.50 -15.47
CA ALA A 78 11.19 2.26 -14.37
C ALA A 78 10.58 3.68 -14.24
N GLU A 79 10.43 4.38 -15.36
CA GLU A 79 9.82 5.72 -15.45
C GLU A 79 8.33 5.70 -15.04
N ARG A 80 7.64 4.59 -15.31
CA ARG A 80 6.21 4.39 -14.97
C ARG A 80 5.98 3.78 -13.60
N THR A 81 7.04 3.42 -12.88
CA THR A 81 6.97 3.06 -11.46
C THR A 81 6.75 4.32 -10.63
N ARG A 82 5.87 4.23 -9.63
CA ARG A 82 5.44 5.36 -8.79
C ARG A 82 5.00 4.91 -7.40
N VAL A 83 5.13 5.82 -6.44
CA VAL A 83 4.46 5.69 -5.14
C VAL A 83 2.99 6.05 -5.33
N VAL A 84 2.08 5.27 -4.75
CA VAL A 84 0.64 5.53 -4.76
C VAL A 84 0.13 5.79 -3.34
N VAL A 85 -0.65 6.85 -3.17
CA VAL A 85 -1.19 7.26 -1.86
C VAL A 85 -2.65 7.65 -1.96
N HIS A 86 -3.38 7.50 -0.87
CA HIS A 86 -4.76 7.98 -0.75
C HIS A 86 -4.81 9.53 -0.72
N SER A 87 -5.88 10.14 -1.22
CA SER A 87 -6.08 11.60 -1.28
C SER A 87 -5.86 12.34 0.04
N HIS A 88 -6.27 11.73 1.16
CA HIS A 88 -6.09 12.29 2.50
C HIS A 88 -4.69 12.09 3.10
N PHE A 89 -3.80 11.35 2.44
CA PHE A 89 -2.49 11.00 2.98
C PHE A 89 -1.58 12.22 3.22
N PRO A 90 -1.52 13.24 2.34
CA PRO A 90 -0.76 14.47 2.61
C PRO A 90 -1.15 15.12 3.95
N THR A 91 -2.45 15.21 4.25
CA THR A 91 -2.93 15.80 5.51
C THR A 91 -2.54 14.98 6.73
N LEU A 92 -2.55 13.64 6.65
CA LEU A 92 -2.05 12.77 7.72
C LEU A 92 -0.57 13.05 8.01
N ILE A 93 0.25 13.16 6.95
CA ILE A 93 1.67 13.42 7.09
C ILE A 93 1.95 14.82 7.63
N GLU A 94 1.20 15.83 7.21
CA GLU A 94 1.33 17.19 7.76
C GLU A 94 1.04 17.20 9.27
N ALA A 95 -0.03 16.55 9.73
CA ALA A 95 -0.34 16.41 11.15
C ALA A 95 0.75 15.61 11.91
N PHE A 96 1.30 14.57 11.29
CA PHE A 96 2.43 13.83 11.85
C PHE A 96 3.67 14.73 12.01
N LEU A 97 4.07 15.44 10.95
CA LEU A 97 5.24 16.31 10.97
C LEU A 97 5.10 17.46 11.96
N GLU A 98 3.92 18.09 12.05
CA GLU A 98 3.61 19.10 13.06
C GLU A 98 3.80 18.53 14.47
N HIS A 99 3.20 17.37 14.76
CA HIS A 99 3.36 16.72 16.04
C HIS A 99 4.85 16.40 16.36
N LYS A 100 5.60 15.86 15.40
CA LYS A 100 7.01 15.50 15.59
C LYS A 100 7.91 16.72 15.80
N ARG A 101 7.61 17.85 15.14
CA ARG A 101 8.32 19.12 15.35
C ARG A 101 8.09 19.70 16.75
N GLU A 102 6.90 19.57 17.28
CA GLU A 102 6.55 20.14 18.59
C GLU A 102 6.95 19.22 19.74
N GLN A 103 6.54 17.95 19.65
CA GLN A 103 6.57 16.99 20.75
C GLN A 103 7.57 15.84 20.55
N GLY A 104 8.20 15.76 19.37
CA GLY A 104 9.17 14.71 19.06
C GLY A 104 10.46 14.83 19.88
N SER A 105 11.24 13.75 19.80
CA SER A 105 12.58 13.67 20.38
C SER A 105 13.55 14.67 19.74
N ALA A 106 14.73 14.82 20.33
CA ALA A 106 15.80 15.63 19.72
C ALA A 106 16.18 15.13 18.31
N PHE A 107 16.12 13.82 18.07
CA PHE A 107 16.42 13.22 16.76
C PHE A 107 15.34 13.55 15.72
N GLU A 108 14.08 13.45 16.11
CA GLU A 108 12.94 13.77 15.23
C GLU A 108 12.92 15.26 14.89
N LYS A 109 13.14 16.14 15.87
CA LYS A 109 13.20 17.59 15.65
C LYS A 109 14.37 18.01 14.75
N ALA A 110 15.49 17.30 14.82
CA ALA A 110 16.63 17.55 13.94
C ALA A 110 16.34 17.14 12.49
N LEU A 111 15.63 16.02 12.29
CA LEU A 111 15.26 15.54 10.95
C LEU A 111 14.14 16.39 10.32
N TYR A 112 13.05 16.60 11.05
CA TYR A 112 11.82 17.21 10.54
C TYR A 112 11.84 18.74 10.59
N THR A 113 12.84 19.35 9.96
CA THR A 113 12.96 20.81 9.85
C THR A 113 11.74 21.45 9.18
N ALA A 114 11.58 22.77 9.29
CA ALA A 114 10.45 23.49 8.69
C ALA A 114 10.35 23.33 7.15
N SER A 115 11.47 23.09 6.46
CA SER A 115 11.51 22.84 5.03
C SER A 115 11.23 21.39 4.63
N PHE A 116 11.24 20.45 5.59
CA PHE A 116 10.95 19.04 5.32
C PHE A 116 9.46 18.86 5.02
N THR A 117 9.10 18.42 3.82
CA THR A 117 7.70 18.39 3.37
C THR A 117 7.08 17.00 3.51
N TRP A 118 5.76 16.92 3.33
CA TRP A 118 5.09 15.61 3.27
C TRP A 118 5.59 14.72 2.13
N ARG A 119 6.10 15.31 1.04
CA ARG A 119 6.69 14.56 -0.08
C ARG A 119 8.06 13.99 0.27
N ASP A 120 8.82 14.69 1.10
CA ASP A 120 10.10 14.19 1.61
C ASP A 120 9.85 13.01 2.54
N GLU A 121 8.83 13.11 3.39
CA GLU A 121 8.41 12.01 4.24
C GLU A 121 7.93 10.81 3.41
N ALA A 122 7.06 11.03 2.41
CA ALA A 122 6.58 9.95 1.53
C ALA A 122 7.73 9.21 0.81
N ALA A 123 8.80 9.93 0.43
CA ALA A 123 10.01 9.31 -0.11
C ALA A 123 10.76 8.51 0.96
N CYS A 124 10.96 9.07 2.16
CA CYS A 124 11.62 8.39 3.29
C CYS A 124 10.93 7.07 3.66
N LEU A 125 9.59 7.06 3.66
CA LEU A 125 8.78 5.86 3.94
C LEU A 125 9.06 4.68 3.00
N ILE A 126 9.73 4.90 1.86
CA ILE A 126 10.20 3.86 0.95
C ILE A 126 11.73 3.70 1.03
N GLU A 127 12.48 4.79 0.95
CA GLU A 127 13.95 4.80 0.85
C GLU A 127 14.63 4.24 2.10
N LYS A 128 14.07 4.49 3.28
CA LYS A 128 14.66 4.12 4.57
C LYS A 128 14.33 2.70 5.02
N ARG A 129 13.59 1.92 4.22
CA ARG A 129 13.27 0.54 4.59
C ARG A 129 14.53 -0.35 4.58
N PRO A 130 14.63 -1.35 5.48
CA PRO A 130 15.58 -2.44 5.38
C PRO A 130 15.19 -3.41 4.23
N LEU A 131 16.09 -4.34 3.90
CA LEU A 131 15.79 -5.38 2.91
C LEU A 131 14.70 -6.33 3.42
N VAL A 132 14.81 -6.70 4.70
CA VAL A 132 13.93 -7.66 5.37
C VAL A 132 13.41 -7.04 6.66
N PHE A 133 12.12 -7.20 6.92
CA PHE A 133 11.47 -6.91 8.20
C PHE A 133 10.30 -7.87 8.38
N MET A 134 10.36 -8.77 9.37
CA MET A 134 9.31 -9.78 9.54
C MET A 134 9.19 -10.32 10.97
N GLY A 135 8.01 -10.91 11.23
CA GLY A 135 7.71 -11.60 12.49
C GLY A 135 7.51 -10.68 13.68
N SER A 136 7.25 -11.28 14.85
CA SER A 136 7.02 -10.57 16.12
C SER A 136 8.29 -10.07 16.80
N SER A 137 9.46 -10.58 16.39
CA SER A 137 10.77 -10.10 16.83
C SER A 137 11.31 -8.95 15.98
N ASP A 138 10.57 -8.53 14.95
CA ASP A 138 10.99 -7.52 13.97
C ASP A 138 12.35 -7.88 13.33
N TYR A 139 12.54 -9.17 12.99
CA TYR A 139 13.78 -9.67 12.40
C TYR A 139 14.14 -8.84 11.16
N THR A 140 15.37 -8.33 11.15
CA THR A 140 15.81 -7.32 10.18
C THR A 140 17.11 -7.72 9.49
N VAL A 141 17.12 -7.58 8.15
CA VAL A 141 18.34 -7.58 7.33
C VAL A 141 18.47 -6.19 6.72
N LEU A 142 19.57 -5.52 7.00
CA LEU A 142 19.84 -4.14 6.59
C LEU A 142 20.26 -4.07 5.13
N ARG A 143 20.35 -2.84 4.58
CA ARG A 143 20.63 -2.61 3.16
C ARG A 143 22.02 -3.09 2.73
N ASP A 144 22.95 -3.20 3.68
CA ASP A 144 24.30 -3.75 3.48
C ASP A 144 24.38 -5.27 3.68
N GLY A 145 23.27 -5.93 4.04
CA GLY A 145 23.19 -7.37 4.32
C GLY A 145 23.53 -7.75 5.76
N SER A 146 23.94 -6.81 6.59
CA SER A 146 24.14 -7.05 8.01
C SER A 146 22.80 -7.21 8.74
N ARG A 147 22.86 -7.70 9.98
CA ARG A 147 21.69 -7.92 10.83
C ARG A 147 21.87 -7.13 12.12
N ILE A 148 20.75 -6.73 12.72
CA ILE A 148 20.77 -6.11 14.05
C ILE A 148 21.20 -7.18 15.07
N PRO A 149 22.27 -6.96 15.85
CA PRO A 149 22.72 -7.93 16.84
C PRO A 149 21.70 -8.03 17.99
N GLY A 150 21.47 -9.25 18.48
CA GLY A 150 20.54 -9.48 19.59
C GLY A 150 19.07 -9.31 19.19
N ASN A 151 18.34 -8.45 19.89
CA ASN A 151 16.89 -8.33 19.77
C ASN A 151 16.49 -7.13 18.88
N SER A 152 16.20 -7.39 17.60
CA SER A 152 15.86 -6.35 16.62
C SER A 152 14.72 -5.44 17.08
N CYS A 153 13.69 -5.99 17.75
CA CYS A 153 12.54 -5.18 18.14
C CYS A 153 12.84 -4.13 19.23
N GLU A 154 13.88 -4.32 20.05
CA GLU A 154 14.29 -3.31 21.04
C GLU A 154 14.90 -2.08 20.37
N GLU A 155 15.69 -2.28 19.30
CA GLU A 155 16.22 -1.15 18.54
C GLU A 155 15.12 -0.40 17.78
N TRP A 156 14.19 -1.12 17.14
CA TRP A 156 13.03 -0.48 16.52
C TRP A 156 12.16 0.26 17.53
N ASP A 157 11.97 -0.30 18.73
CA ASP A 157 11.19 0.35 19.80
C ASP A 157 11.83 1.67 20.29
N ARG A 158 13.15 1.82 20.14
CA ARG A 158 13.92 3.00 20.53
C ARG A 158 14.20 3.97 19.38
N ASN A 159 14.20 3.51 18.13
CA ASN A 159 14.59 4.33 16.97
C ASN A 159 13.65 5.54 16.81
N GLY A 160 14.22 6.74 16.72
CA GLY A 160 13.48 8.01 16.73
C GLY A 160 13.05 8.52 18.10
N THR A 161 13.24 7.76 19.19
CA THR A 161 12.93 8.21 20.56
C THR A 161 14.17 8.81 21.24
N ASP A 162 13.99 9.41 22.42
CA ASP A 162 15.12 9.85 23.26
C ASP A 162 16.07 8.72 23.65
N LYS A 163 15.63 7.45 23.56
CA LYS A 163 16.43 6.26 23.84
C LYS A 163 17.21 5.74 22.62
N GLN A 164 17.14 6.38 21.45
CA GLN A 164 17.86 5.94 20.25
C GLN A 164 19.39 5.84 20.49
N HIS A 165 19.95 6.64 21.38
CA HIS A 165 21.38 6.58 21.76
C HIS A 165 21.83 5.21 22.31
N GLN A 166 20.89 4.31 22.63
CA GLN A 166 21.16 2.95 23.09
C GLN A 166 21.17 1.92 21.95
N ASN A 167 20.79 2.32 20.73
CA ASN A 167 20.85 1.46 19.56
C ASN A 167 22.30 1.28 19.13
N GLN A 168 22.62 0.08 18.65
CA GLN A 168 23.93 -0.22 18.07
C GLN A 168 23.94 0.06 16.57
N VAL A 169 22.79 -0.10 15.90
CA VAL A 169 22.73 -0.05 14.44
C VAL A 169 21.68 0.93 13.92
N LEU A 170 20.46 0.91 14.44
CA LEU A 170 19.39 1.76 13.91
C LEU A 170 19.52 3.22 14.36
N THR A 171 19.50 4.13 13.37
CA THR A 171 19.32 5.57 13.57
C THR A 171 18.13 6.07 12.76
N LEU A 172 17.43 7.11 13.24
CA LEU A 172 16.33 7.75 12.52
C LEU A 172 16.76 8.36 11.17
N GLU A 173 18.04 8.72 11.05
CA GLU A 173 18.61 9.23 9.81
C GLU A 173 18.54 8.17 8.70
N GLU A 174 18.90 6.93 9.03
CA GLU A 174 19.02 5.83 8.06
C GLU A 174 17.77 4.94 7.96
N TYR A 175 17.00 4.82 9.04
CA TYR A 175 15.88 3.88 9.16
C TYR A 175 14.67 4.52 9.82
N LEU A 176 13.48 3.99 9.51
CA LEU A 176 12.21 4.48 10.04
C LEU A 176 12.09 4.33 11.57
N SER A 177 11.32 5.20 12.21
CA SER A 177 10.75 4.98 13.54
C SER A 177 9.50 4.10 13.45
N TYR A 178 9.05 3.53 14.58
CA TYR A 178 7.84 2.71 14.61
C TYR A 178 6.56 3.48 14.21
N ASP A 179 6.52 4.80 14.42
CA ASP A 179 5.40 5.62 13.98
C ASP A 179 5.44 5.82 12.45
N GLU A 180 6.63 5.99 11.86
CA GLU A 180 6.81 6.02 10.39
C GLU A 180 6.47 4.67 9.75
N ILE A 181 6.76 3.54 10.40
CA ILE A 181 6.36 2.22 9.87
C ILE A 181 4.84 2.13 9.71
N MET A 182 4.06 2.71 10.63
CA MET A 182 2.61 2.78 10.49
C MET A 182 2.19 3.58 9.26
N LEU A 183 2.81 4.74 9.02
CA LEU A 183 2.57 5.54 7.81
C LEU A 183 2.97 4.77 6.53
N GLY A 184 4.11 4.08 6.55
CA GLY A 184 4.61 3.25 5.46
C GLY A 184 3.68 2.09 5.09
N SER A 185 2.81 1.66 6.01
CA SER A 185 1.77 0.65 5.75
C SER A 185 0.53 1.19 5.01
N LEU A 186 0.42 2.51 4.83
CA LEU A 186 -0.73 3.19 4.21
C LEU A 186 -0.43 3.72 2.81
N ILE A 187 0.77 3.42 2.28
CA ILE A 187 1.20 3.75 0.91
C ILE A 187 1.51 2.48 0.12
N GLY A 188 1.52 2.58 -1.20
CA GLY A 188 1.91 1.49 -2.09
C GLY A 188 2.96 1.90 -3.11
N VAL A 189 3.53 0.90 -3.80
CA VAL A 189 4.37 1.10 -4.98
C VAL A 189 3.73 0.34 -6.14
N SER A 190 3.53 1.05 -7.25
CA SER A 190 2.89 0.52 -8.46
C SER A 190 3.81 0.70 -9.66
N GLY A 191 3.94 -0.34 -10.47
CA GLY A 191 4.74 -0.29 -11.69
C GLY A 191 4.35 -1.38 -12.69
N PRO A 192 4.61 -1.17 -13.99
CA PRO A 192 4.61 -2.26 -14.95
C PRO A 192 5.70 -3.27 -14.61
N SER A 193 5.48 -4.53 -14.95
CA SER A 193 6.44 -5.59 -14.68
C SER A 193 6.44 -6.65 -15.75
N HIS A 194 7.62 -7.19 -16.02
CA HIS A 194 7.77 -8.47 -16.73
C HIS A 194 7.53 -9.62 -15.76
N PHE A 195 6.89 -10.68 -16.24
CA PHE A 195 6.72 -11.93 -15.52
C PHE A 195 7.54 -13.04 -16.18
N ILE A 196 8.07 -13.96 -15.38
CA ILE A 196 8.81 -15.13 -15.86
C ILE A 196 8.07 -16.46 -15.61
N ASN A 197 7.03 -16.46 -14.78
CA ASN A 197 6.17 -17.60 -14.48
C ASN A 197 4.79 -17.13 -13.99
N ASP A 198 3.95 -18.07 -13.55
CA ASP A 198 2.55 -17.80 -13.16
C ASP A 198 2.40 -17.17 -11.75
N GLY A 199 3.48 -17.02 -10.99
CA GLY A 199 3.45 -16.39 -9.67
C GLY A 199 3.03 -17.30 -8.52
N GLY A 200 2.97 -18.62 -8.72
CA GLY A 200 2.65 -19.55 -7.63
C GLY A 200 3.55 -19.35 -6.39
N ARG A 201 3.02 -19.59 -5.19
CA ARG A 201 3.74 -19.38 -3.91
C ARG A 201 5.08 -20.12 -3.79
N TYR A 202 5.25 -21.18 -4.56
CA TYR A 202 6.45 -22.02 -4.60
C TYR A 202 7.19 -21.92 -5.93
N ASN A 203 7.06 -20.80 -6.65
CA ASN A 203 7.66 -20.65 -7.97
C ASN A 203 9.20 -20.56 -7.94
N CYS A 204 9.81 -20.15 -6.82
CA CYS A 204 11.25 -20.14 -6.59
C CYS A 204 12.10 -19.41 -7.65
N GLY A 205 11.49 -18.57 -8.50
CA GLY A 205 12.19 -17.90 -9.61
C GLY A 205 12.40 -18.78 -10.83
N GLU A 206 11.75 -19.95 -10.88
CA GLU A 206 11.83 -20.87 -12.01
C GLU A 206 10.99 -20.36 -13.20
N PRO A 207 11.56 -20.25 -14.41
CA PRO A 207 10.80 -19.84 -15.58
C PRO A 207 9.65 -20.80 -15.92
N GLY A 208 8.48 -20.25 -16.23
CA GLY A 208 7.31 -20.98 -16.69
C GLY A 208 7.39 -21.33 -18.18
N GLY A 209 6.60 -22.32 -18.59
CA GLY A 209 6.46 -22.68 -20.00
C GLY A 209 5.78 -21.57 -20.83
N PRO A 210 6.13 -21.40 -22.12
CA PRO A 210 5.44 -20.44 -22.97
C PRO A 210 3.92 -20.66 -23.00
N GLY A 211 3.16 -19.58 -22.83
CA GLY A 211 1.70 -19.61 -22.87
C GLY A 211 1.00 -20.07 -21.59
N THR A 212 1.72 -20.45 -20.53
CA THR A 212 1.10 -20.85 -19.25
C THR A 212 0.86 -19.68 -18.30
N PHE A 213 1.43 -18.52 -18.58
CA PHE A 213 1.34 -17.30 -17.77
C PHE A 213 1.22 -16.05 -18.67
N GLU A 214 0.72 -14.94 -18.10
CA GLU A 214 0.78 -13.63 -18.72
C GLU A 214 2.21 -13.11 -18.70
N PRO A 215 2.76 -12.57 -19.80
CA PRO A 215 4.16 -12.12 -19.83
C PRO A 215 4.35 -10.75 -19.16
N ARG A 216 3.28 -9.96 -19.02
CA ARG A 216 3.31 -8.59 -18.52
C ARG A 216 2.04 -8.26 -17.74
N GLY A 217 2.16 -7.31 -16.82
CA GLY A 217 1.06 -6.71 -16.09
C GLY A 217 1.56 -5.56 -15.23
N TYR A 218 0.69 -5.05 -14.36
CA TYR A 218 1.09 -4.10 -13.32
C TYR A 218 1.10 -4.82 -11.98
N ILE A 219 2.08 -4.53 -11.13
CA ILE A 219 2.11 -4.97 -9.74
C ILE A 219 1.96 -3.76 -8.83
N VAL A 220 1.09 -3.88 -7.82
CA VAL A 220 0.88 -2.90 -6.76
C VAL A 220 1.23 -3.56 -5.42
N GLY A 221 2.34 -3.17 -4.81
CA GLY A 221 2.71 -3.60 -3.47
C GLY A 221 1.92 -2.86 -2.43
N LEU A 222 1.16 -3.58 -1.60
CA LEU A 222 0.25 -3.02 -0.61
C LEU A 222 0.33 -3.78 0.71
N VAL A 223 0.08 -3.06 1.80
CA VAL A 223 0.25 -3.58 3.17
C VAL A 223 -1.11 -3.71 3.83
N GLY A 224 -1.38 -4.87 4.43
CA GLY A 224 -2.57 -5.11 5.25
C GLY A 224 -2.38 -4.72 6.71
N ALA A 225 -3.44 -4.85 7.50
CA ALA A 225 -3.36 -4.59 8.93
C ALA A 225 -2.44 -5.62 9.65
N ARG A 226 -1.50 -5.13 10.46
CA ARG A 226 -0.52 -5.94 11.21
C ARG A 226 -0.80 -5.92 12.71
N PHE A 227 -1.10 -7.10 13.28
CA PHE A 227 -1.38 -7.28 14.72
C PHE A 227 -0.32 -8.09 15.47
N GLU A 228 0.77 -8.46 14.79
CA GLU A 228 1.88 -9.29 15.29
C GLU A 228 2.53 -8.74 16.57
N ARG A 229 2.48 -7.42 16.76
CA ARG A 229 3.11 -6.69 17.87
C ARG A 229 2.08 -5.90 18.67
N LYS A 230 1.97 -6.23 19.95
CA LYS A 230 1.09 -5.50 20.88
C LYS A 230 1.50 -4.03 20.98
N ASP A 231 0.50 -3.14 20.93
CA ASP A 231 0.68 -1.68 21.08
C ASP A 231 1.62 -1.05 20.04
N ARG A 232 1.70 -1.67 18.86
CA ARG A 232 2.37 -1.15 17.66
C ARG A 232 1.42 -1.26 16.49
N MET A 233 1.63 -0.45 15.45
CA MET A 233 0.90 -0.54 14.18
C MET A 233 -0.63 -0.56 14.41
N ASP A 234 -1.36 -1.36 13.61
CA ASP A 234 -2.82 -1.49 13.69
C ASP A 234 -3.30 -2.00 15.06
N HIS A 235 -2.49 -2.79 15.79
CA HIS A 235 -2.85 -3.20 17.16
C HIS A 235 -3.05 -1.98 18.06
N ALA A 236 -2.21 -0.94 17.95
CA ALA A 236 -2.34 0.28 18.77
C ALA A 236 -3.59 1.11 18.43
N LEU A 237 -4.18 0.89 17.25
CA LEU A 237 -5.30 1.68 16.73
C LEU A 237 -6.64 0.96 16.84
N MET A 238 -6.66 -0.37 16.96
CA MET A 238 -7.91 -1.16 16.87
C MET A 238 -8.20 -2.01 18.10
N THR A 239 -7.23 -2.18 19.00
CA THR A 239 -7.45 -2.85 20.30
C THR A 239 -7.55 -1.82 21.43
N PRO A 240 -8.01 -2.21 22.64
CA PRO A 240 -8.05 -1.28 23.78
C PRO A 240 -6.70 -0.63 24.06
N SER A 241 -6.73 0.67 24.31
CA SER A 241 -5.55 1.45 24.70
C SER A 241 -4.83 0.83 25.91
N ARG A 242 -3.49 0.79 25.85
CA ARG A 242 -2.65 0.43 27.00
C ARG A 242 -2.65 1.54 28.05
N THR A 243 -2.27 1.20 29.29
CA THR A 243 -2.06 2.20 30.36
C THR A 243 -0.95 3.20 30.00
N GLN A 244 0.09 2.75 29.30
CA GLN A 244 1.17 3.58 28.77
C GLN A 244 1.34 3.26 27.27
N PRO A 245 0.52 3.87 26.39
CA PRO A 245 0.60 3.63 24.96
C PRO A 245 1.95 4.08 24.42
N LYS A 246 2.54 3.28 23.54
CA LYS A 246 3.81 3.62 22.89
C LYS A 246 3.66 4.68 21.80
N MET A 247 2.48 4.78 21.17
CA MET A 247 2.15 5.84 20.20
C MET A 247 1.43 6.99 20.92
N HIS A 248 1.89 8.22 20.70
CA HIS A 248 1.33 9.40 21.35
C HIS A 248 -0.16 9.61 20.97
N ALA A 249 -0.96 10.14 21.90
CA ALA A 249 -2.42 10.30 21.71
C ALA A 249 -2.79 11.20 20.52
N GLN A 250 -2.02 12.27 20.28
CA GLN A 250 -2.23 13.16 19.12
C GLN A 250 -1.98 12.44 17.78
N LEU A 251 -0.97 11.57 17.70
CA LEU A 251 -0.73 10.76 16.50
C LEU A 251 -1.86 9.76 16.26
N ARG A 252 -2.31 9.07 17.31
CA ARG A 252 -3.48 8.17 17.20
C ARG A 252 -4.71 8.91 16.68
N LYS A 253 -4.96 10.12 17.19
CA LYS A 253 -6.03 11.00 16.69
C LYS A 253 -5.89 11.32 15.21
N ALA A 254 -4.68 11.66 14.75
CA ALA A 254 -4.43 11.92 13.33
C ALA A 254 -4.74 10.70 12.44
N PHE A 255 -4.41 9.48 12.90
CA PHE A 255 -4.81 8.25 12.20
C PHE A 255 -6.33 8.05 12.18
N TYR A 256 -7.02 8.28 13.30
CA TYR A 256 -8.49 8.17 13.37
C TYR A 256 -9.18 9.17 12.42
N GLU A 257 -8.68 10.40 12.34
CA GLU A 257 -9.15 11.42 11.41
C GLU A 257 -8.89 11.02 9.95
N PHE A 258 -7.69 10.50 9.64
CA PHE A 258 -7.35 9.98 8.31
C PHE A 258 -8.26 8.82 7.88
N PHE A 259 -8.53 7.88 8.80
CA PHE A 259 -9.46 6.78 8.57
C PHE A 259 -10.93 7.20 8.59
N GLN A 260 -11.22 8.44 9.02
CA GLN A 260 -12.58 8.95 9.21
C GLN A 260 -13.43 8.05 10.10
N CYS A 261 -12.82 7.53 11.16
CA CYS A 261 -13.44 6.56 12.06
C CYS A 261 -13.15 6.95 13.51
N THR A 262 -14.17 6.88 14.37
CA THR A 262 -14.02 7.11 15.81
C THR A 262 -13.71 5.79 16.50
N LYS A 263 -12.60 5.74 17.25
CA LYS A 263 -12.23 4.59 18.07
C LYS A 263 -13.29 4.31 19.14
N ASP A 264 -13.76 3.06 19.20
CA ASP A 264 -14.52 2.52 20.33
C ASP A 264 -13.58 1.83 21.33
N GLU A 265 -13.29 2.47 22.45
CA GLU A 265 -12.44 1.91 23.52
C GLU A 265 -13.16 0.82 24.35
N GLY A 266 -14.47 0.65 24.19
CA GLY A 266 -15.29 -0.32 24.92
C GLY A 266 -15.23 -1.75 24.35
N VAL A 267 -14.63 -1.93 23.17
CA VAL A 267 -14.56 -3.23 22.48
C VAL A 267 -13.14 -3.82 22.47
N SER A 268 -13.04 -5.14 22.54
CA SER A 268 -11.75 -5.86 22.49
C SER A 268 -11.07 -5.76 21.12
N PHE A 269 -11.86 -5.60 20.06
CA PHE A 269 -11.40 -5.38 18.70
C PHE A 269 -12.39 -4.47 17.97
N ASP A 270 -11.92 -3.32 17.51
CA ASP A 270 -12.72 -2.33 16.80
C ASP A 270 -12.82 -2.68 15.31
N VAL A 271 -13.91 -3.35 14.98
CA VAL A 271 -14.19 -3.84 13.62
C VAL A 271 -14.37 -2.70 12.62
N GLU A 272 -14.98 -1.59 13.04
CA GLU A 272 -15.23 -0.47 12.15
C GLU A 272 -13.93 0.29 11.86
N MET A 273 -13.05 0.43 12.86
CA MET A 273 -11.70 0.94 12.65
C MET A 273 -10.88 0.03 11.71
N TYR A 274 -10.97 -1.29 11.87
CA TYR A 274 -10.33 -2.25 10.96
C TYR A 274 -10.82 -2.07 9.52
N LYS A 275 -12.14 -2.01 9.31
CA LYS A 275 -12.73 -1.77 7.99
C LYS A 275 -12.28 -0.43 7.41
N ALA A 276 -12.30 0.63 8.21
CA ALA A 276 -11.85 1.96 7.79
C ALA A 276 -10.38 1.98 7.34
N ARG A 277 -9.49 1.34 8.10
CA ARG A 277 -8.07 1.18 7.70
C ARG A 277 -7.90 0.34 6.44
N MET A 278 -8.66 -0.74 6.29
CA MET A 278 -8.58 -1.58 5.09
C MET A 278 -9.19 -0.88 3.87
N SER A 279 -10.15 0.02 4.05
CA SER A 279 -10.72 0.84 2.98
C SER A 279 -9.63 1.64 2.28
N ILE A 280 -8.69 2.24 3.03
CA ILE A 280 -7.57 3.01 2.45
C ILE A 280 -6.76 2.16 1.45
N THR A 281 -6.33 0.96 1.86
CA THR A 281 -5.53 0.10 1.00
C THR A 281 -6.32 -0.49 -0.17
N ALA A 282 -7.56 -0.90 0.06
CA ALA A 282 -8.42 -1.43 -0.99
C ALA A 282 -8.80 -0.35 -2.02
N GLU A 283 -9.02 0.89 -1.58
CA GLU A 283 -9.32 2.03 -2.43
C GLU A 283 -8.12 2.42 -3.29
N ILE A 284 -6.91 2.47 -2.72
CA ILE A 284 -5.67 2.65 -3.48
C ILE A 284 -5.57 1.61 -4.60
N LEU A 285 -5.83 0.32 -4.30
CA LEU A 285 -5.76 -0.73 -5.31
C LEU A 285 -6.75 -0.52 -6.45
N LEU A 286 -8.01 -0.25 -6.12
CA LEU A 286 -9.07 -0.12 -7.13
C LEU A 286 -8.85 1.12 -8.01
N LEU A 287 -8.54 2.27 -7.41
CA LEU A 287 -8.31 3.51 -8.16
C LEU A 287 -7.03 3.43 -9.01
N GLU A 288 -5.96 2.85 -8.48
CA GLU A 288 -4.74 2.64 -9.26
C GLU A 288 -4.98 1.68 -10.43
N ALA A 289 -5.73 0.59 -10.22
CA ALA A 289 -6.04 -0.34 -11.30
C ALA A 289 -6.89 0.30 -12.40
N ASP A 290 -7.88 1.12 -12.01
CA ASP A 290 -8.68 1.90 -12.96
C ASP A 290 -7.79 2.84 -13.80
N LEU A 291 -6.90 3.57 -13.12
CA LEU A 291 -5.93 4.47 -13.76
C LEU A 291 -4.97 3.72 -14.71
N ARG A 292 -4.45 2.57 -14.30
CA ARG A 292 -3.54 1.74 -15.13
C ARG A 292 -4.23 1.18 -16.37
N ALA A 293 -5.49 0.77 -16.27
CA ALA A 293 -6.25 0.35 -17.44
C ALA A 293 -6.44 1.51 -18.42
N ARG A 294 -6.79 2.70 -17.92
CA ARG A 294 -6.89 3.92 -18.73
C ARG A 294 -5.58 4.27 -19.45
N GLU A 295 -4.45 4.16 -18.76
CA GLU A 295 -3.10 4.39 -19.32
C GLU A 295 -2.70 3.36 -20.38
N THR A 296 -3.25 2.14 -20.32
CA THR A 296 -2.90 1.07 -21.25
C THR A 296 -3.55 1.27 -22.63
N GLY A 297 -4.74 1.87 -22.67
CA GLY A 297 -5.38 2.27 -23.92
C GLY A 297 -6.90 2.39 -23.81
N SER A 298 -7.50 3.15 -24.72
CA SER A 298 -8.96 3.31 -24.78
C SER A 298 -9.67 1.96 -24.98
N GLY A 299 -10.65 1.68 -24.13
CA GLY A 299 -11.42 0.43 -24.17
C GLY A 299 -10.77 -0.76 -23.45
N CYS A 300 -9.55 -0.62 -22.92
CA CYS A 300 -8.95 -1.63 -22.07
C CYS A 300 -9.56 -1.57 -20.66
N LYS A 301 -9.85 -2.74 -20.09
CA LYS A 301 -10.36 -2.88 -18.72
C LYS A 301 -9.31 -3.51 -17.81
N ALA A 302 -9.31 -3.21 -16.52
CA ALA A 302 -8.48 -3.88 -15.54
C ALA A 302 -9.13 -5.19 -15.08
N ARG A 303 -8.32 -6.25 -15.00
CA ARG A 303 -8.54 -7.37 -14.09
C ARG A 303 -7.73 -7.12 -12.82
N VAL A 304 -8.41 -6.76 -11.74
CA VAL A 304 -7.80 -6.54 -10.44
C VAL A 304 -7.68 -7.86 -9.70
N TYR A 305 -6.46 -8.33 -9.47
CA TYR A 305 -6.20 -9.53 -8.70
C TYR A 305 -5.90 -9.16 -7.25
N VAL A 306 -6.82 -9.55 -6.36
CA VAL A 306 -6.82 -9.20 -4.94
C VAL A 306 -6.39 -10.42 -4.13
N VAL A 307 -5.25 -10.30 -3.45
CA VAL A 307 -4.82 -11.25 -2.42
C VAL A 307 -5.31 -10.82 -1.03
N GLY A 308 -5.26 -11.73 -0.05
CA GLY A 308 -5.54 -11.41 1.33
C GLY A 308 -4.42 -10.57 1.96
N LEU A 309 -4.66 -9.27 2.15
CA LEU A 309 -3.72 -8.36 2.81
C LEU A 309 -3.94 -8.37 4.34
N GLY A 310 -2.94 -8.84 5.09
CA GLY A 310 -3.03 -8.96 6.56
C GLY A 310 -3.96 -10.07 7.05
N LEU A 311 -4.36 -11.00 6.18
CA LEU A 311 -5.22 -12.15 6.52
C LEU A 311 -4.43 -13.44 6.84
N GLY A 312 -3.10 -13.36 6.85
CA GLY A 312 -2.20 -14.47 7.18
C GLY A 312 -1.78 -14.44 8.66
N VAL A 313 -0.48 -14.52 8.91
CA VAL A 313 0.10 -14.47 10.26
C VAL A 313 -0.30 -13.22 11.06
N TRP A 314 -0.64 -12.13 10.36
CA TRP A 314 -1.13 -10.91 11.00
C TRP A 314 -2.61 -10.93 11.41
N GLN A 315 -3.38 -11.96 11.05
CA GLN A 315 -4.81 -12.00 11.36
C GLN A 315 -5.06 -11.99 12.88
N HIS A 316 -5.93 -11.08 13.35
CA HIS A 316 -6.29 -10.99 14.77
C HIS A 316 -7.59 -11.73 15.10
N HIS A 317 -8.55 -11.74 14.18
CA HIS A 317 -9.90 -12.25 14.42
C HIS A 317 -10.36 -13.21 13.32
N PRO A 318 -11.07 -14.31 13.62
CA PRO A 318 -11.50 -15.30 12.60
C PRO A 318 -12.40 -14.72 11.50
N LYS A 319 -13.18 -13.67 11.81
CA LYS A 319 -14.05 -12.98 10.84
C LYS A 319 -13.36 -11.93 9.97
N GLN A 320 -12.05 -11.74 10.11
CA GLN A 320 -11.33 -10.66 9.43
C GLN A 320 -11.43 -10.73 7.90
N ALA A 321 -11.45 -11.94 7.32
CA ALA A 321 -11.67 -12.14 5.88
C ALA A 321 -13.06 -11.68 5.42
N GLU A 322 -14.11 -11.89 6.22
CA GLU A 322 -15.47 -11.40 5.94
C GLU A 322 -15.48 -9.87 5.90
N TRP A 323 -14.90 -9.21 6.90
CA TRP A 323 -14.84 -7.75 6.98
C TRP A 323 -13.98 -7.13 5.89
N TYR A 324 -12.91 -7.81 5.48
CA TYR A 324 -12.09 -7.43 4.33
C TYR A 324 -12.93 -7.40 3.05
N ILE A 325 -13.67 -8.48 2.75
CA ILE A 325 -14.54 -8.52 1.56
C ILE A 325 -15.69 -7.51 1.64
N ASP A 326 -16.26 -7.27 2.83
CA ASP A 326 -17.27 -6.23 3.03
C ASP A 326 -16.77 -4.83 2.66
N THR A 327 -15.50 -4.57 2.96
CA THR A 327 -14.84 -3.32 2.61
C THR A 327 -14.78 -3.13 1.10
N PHE A 328 -14.37 -4.16 0.36
CA PHE A 328 -14.41 -4.15 -1.11
C PHE A 328 -15.84 -4.00 -1.64
N ALA A 329 -16.83 -4.68 -1.06
CA ALA A 329 -18.22 -4.55 -1.49
C ALA A 329 -18.71 -3.10 -1.36
N TRP A 330 -18.39 -2.43 -0.25
CA TRP A 330 -18.73 -1.01 -0.06
C TRP A 330 -18.02 -0.10 -1.06
N LEU A 331 -16.72 -0.31 -1.30
CA LEU A 331 -15.95 0.47 -2.27
C LEU A 331 -16.49 0.29 -3.70
N LEU A 332 -16.77 -0.94 -4.11
CA LEU A 332 -17.35 -1.21 -5.44
C LEU A 332 -18.74 -0.57 -5.61
N ALA A 333 -19.52 -0.45 -4.53
CA ALA A 333 -20.79 0.27 -4.60
C ALA A 333 -20.62 1.79 -4.76
N THR A 334 -19.59 2.36 -4.14
CA THR A 334 -19.47 3.82 -3.93
C THR A 334 -18.53 4.51 -4.91
N LEU A 335 -17.47 3.84 -5.36
CA LEU A 335 -16.51 4.39 -6.33
C LEU A 335 -17.09 4.40 -7.75
N ASP A 336 -16.56 5.30 -8.57
CA ASP A 336 -16.75 5.31 -10.03
C ASP A 336 -15.54 4.64 -10.70
N LEU A 337 -15.68 3.36 -11.04
CA LEU A 337 -14.60 2.50 -11.52
C LEU A 337 -14.85 2.13 -12.98
N ARG A 338 -14.72 3.12 -13.87
CA ARG A 338 -15.12 3.03 -15.29
C ARG A 338 -14.25 2.10 -16.11
N ASN A 339 -13.03 1.84 -15.67
CA ASN A 339 -12.04 1.06 -16.38
C ASN A 339 -11.79 -0.29 -15.72
N ILE A 340 -12.53 -0.67 -14.67
CA ILE A 340 -12.47 -2.03 -14.13
C ILE A 340 -13.46 -2.94 -14.87
N GLY A 341 -13.01 -4.14 -15.22
CA GLY A 341 -13.83 -5.21 -15.80
C GLY A 341 -14.07 -6.34 -14.82
N THR A 342 -13.01 -6.79 -14.14
CA THR A 342 -13.06 -7.91 -13.20
C THR A 342 -12.30 -7.61 -11.92
N VAL A 343 -12.84 -8.01 -10.77
CA VAL A 343 -12.16 -8.09 -9.48
C VAL A 343 -12.12 -9.55 -9.02
N GLU A 344 -10.93 -10.13 -9.00
CA GLU A 344 -10.67 -11.53 -8.67
C GLU A 344 -10.08 -11.63 -7.26
N PHE A 345 -10.83 -12.20 -6.32
CA PHE A 345 -10.40 -12.47 -4.95
C PHE A 345 -9.76 -13.85 -4.87
N ALA A 346 -8.43 -13.90 -4.85
CA ALA A 346 -7.69 -15.14 -4.97
C ALA A 346 -7.10 -15.61 -3.63
N TYR A 347 -7.24 -16.91 -3.35
CA TYR A 347 -6.76 -17.56 -2.13
C TYR A 347 -7.29 -16.97 -0.81
N ILE A 348 -8.39 -16.21 -0.86
CA ILE A 348 -9.07 -15.69 0.33
C ILE A 348 -10.09 -16.72 0.82
N SER A 349 -9.75 -17.39 1.91
CA SER A 349 -10.60 -18.41 2.54
C SER A 349 -11.50 -17.82 3.63
N ASN A 350 -12.44 -18.61 4.15
CA ASN A 350 -13.30 -18.27 5.28
C ASN A 350 -14.22 -17.06 5.05
N VAL A 351 -14.62 -16.83 3.79
CA VAL A 351 -15.63 -15.83 3.43
C VAL A 351 -17.00 -16.51 3.34
N PRO A 352 -18.00 -16.14 4.16
CA PRO A 352 -19.34 -16.74 4.08
C PRO A 352 -19.96 -16.57 2.69
N SER A 353 -20.72 -17.56 2.21
CA SER A 353 -21.39 -17.50 0.90
C SER A 353 -22.27 -16.26 0.76
N THR A 354 -22.97 -15.86 1.81
CA THR A 354 -23.79 -14.63 1.84
C THR A 354 -22.97 -13.37 1.56
N THR A 355 -21.71 -13.34 1.99
CA THR A 355 -20.79 -12.22 1.73
C THR A 355 -20.26 -12.27 0.30
N GLN A 356 -19.93 -13.46 -0.21
CA GLN A 356 -19.54 -13.67 -1.61
C GLN A 356 -20.67 -13.27 -2.59
N ASP A 357 -21.91 -13.66 -2.29
CA ASP A 357 -23.09 -13.30 -3.10
C ASP A 357 -23.34 -11.79 -3.09
N ARG A 358 -23.21 -11.15 -1.91
CA ARG A 358 -23.38 -9.70 -1.76
C ARG A 358 -22.39 -8.92 -2.61
N ILE A 359 -21.09 -9.24 -2.54
CA ILE A 359 -20.09 -8.53 -3.34
C ILE A 359 -20.28 -8.78 -4.83
N THR A 360 -20.60 -10.02 -5.22
CA THR A 360 -20.88 -10.38 -6.62
C THR A 360 -22.03 -9.56 -7.19
N LYS A 361 -23.15 -9.48 -6.46
CA LYS A 361 -24.30 -8.67 -6.85
C LYS A 361 -23.97 -7.17 -6.89
N THR A 362 -23.19 -6.69 -5.92
CA THR A 362 -22.82 -5.28 -5.82
C THR A 362 -21.93 -4.86 -7.00
N ALA A 363 -20.93 -5.67 -7.34
CA ALA A 363 -20.07 -5.46 -8.49
C ALA A 363 -20.86 -5.51 -9.81
N ALA A 364 -21.76 -6.48 -9.96
CA ALA A 364 -22.58 -6.63 -11.15
C ALA A 364 -23.46 -5.41 -11.44
N ASN A 365 -23.97 -4.73 -10.41
CA ASN A 365 -24.73 -3.48 -10.56
C ASN A 365 -23.91 -2.32 -11.17
N LYS A 366 -22.58 -2.43 -11.15
CA LYS A 366 -21.64 -1.49 -11.77
C LYS A 366 -21.04 -2.01 -13.08
N GLY A 367 -21.51 -3.16 -13.57
CA GLY A 367 -20.93 -3.82 -14.75
C GLY A 367 -19.55 -4.43 -14.49
N ILE A 368 -19.21 -4.70 -13.23
CA ILE A 368 -17.94 -5.33 -12.82
C ILE A 368 -18.22 -6.78 -12.45
N ARG A 369 -17.39 -7.71 -12.97
CA ARG A 369 -17.41 -9.10 -12.53
C ARG A 369 -16.61 -9.25 -11.25
N ALA A 370 -17.20 -9.77 -10.18
CA ALA A 370 -16.45 -10.21 -8.99
C ALA A 370 -16.47 -11.74 -8.90
N LEU A 371 -15.33 -12.34 -8.61
CA LEU A 371 -15.21 -13.79 -8.47
C LEU A 371 -14.17 -14.18 -7.42
N PHE A 372 -14.31 -15.38 -6.89
CA PHE A 372 -13.36 -16.00 -5.95
C PHE A 372 -12.60 -17.12 -6.66
N SER A 373 -11.28 -17.16 -6.52
CA SER A 373 -10.46 -18.14 -7.22
C SER A 373 -9.31 -18.68 -6.37
N LYS A 374 -8.66 -19.72 -6.89
CA LYS A 374 -7.35 -20.21 -6.45
C LYS A 374 -6.36 -20.19 -7.62
N ARG A 375 -6.51 -19.21 -8.52
CA ARG A 375 -5.64 -19.02 -9.69
C ARG A 375 -4.33 -18.38 -9.23
N ASN A 376 -3.18 -18.83 -9.72
CA ASN A 376 -1.90 -18.15 -9.47
C ASN A 376 -1.92 -16.74 -10.10
N PRO A 377 -1.24 -15.74 -9.51
CA PRO A 377 -1.38 -14.32 -9.88
C PRO A 377 -1.28 -14.04 -11.39
N ALA A 378 -0.21 -14.52 -12.03
CA ALA A 378 0.04 -14.33 -13.46
C ALA A 378 -0.28 -15.56 -14.31
N ALA A 379 -1.00 -16.57 -13.80
CA ALA A 379 -1.44 -17.67 -14.66
C ALA A 379 -2.24 -17.14 -15.87
N LYS A 380 -2.06 -17.77 -17.04
CA LYS A 380 -2.63 -17.29 -18.30
C LYS A 380 -4.13 -17.03 -18.15
N LEU A 381 -4.58 -15.87 -18.60
CA LEU A 381 -5.99 -15.53 -18.57
C LEU A 381 -6.76 -16.38 -19.61
N PRO A 382 -8.00 -16.79 -19.31
CA PRO A 382 -8.86 -17.45 -20.29
C PRO A 382 -9.01 -16.60 -21.56
N THR A 383 -9.09 -17.23 -22.74
CA THR A 383 -9.16 -16.53 -24.04
C THR A 383 -10.36 -15.59 -24.18
N GLU A 384 -11.43 -15.86 -23.44
CA GLU A 384 -12.64 -15.02 -23.34
C GLU A 384 -12.43 -13.72 -22.52
N ASP A 385 -11.32 -13.63 -21.78
CA ASP A 385 -10.90 -12.46 -20.98
C ASP A 385 -9.74 -11.68 -21.65
N ASN A 386 -9.40 -11.95 -22.92
CA ASN A 386 -8.24 -11.38 -23.65
C ASN A 386 -8.21 -9.84 -23.79
N GLY A 387 -9.26 -9.12 -23.35
CA GLY A 387 -9.36 -7.66 -23.39
C GLY A 387 -8.96 -6.95 -22.09
N GLU A 388 -8.68 -7.70 -21.01
CA GLU A 388 -8.33 -7.11 -19.71
C GLU A 388 -6.81 -7.05 -19.49
N VAL A 389 -6.33 -5.92 -18.96
CA VAL A 389 -4.97 -5.81 -18.44
C VAL A 389 -4.91 -6.28 -16.98
N LEU A 390 -3.91 -7.10 -16.67
CA LEU A 390 -3.74 -7.66 -15.34
C LEU A 390 -3.09 -6.65 -14.39
N VAL A 391 -3.77 -6.35 -13.29
CA VAL A 391 -3.26 -5.51 -12.19
C VAL A 391 -3.24 -6.35 -10.91
N LEU A 392 -2.05 -6.72 -10.46
CA LEU A 392 -1.80 -7.64 -9.35
C LEU A 392 -1.51 -6.88 -8.06
N SER A 393 -2.19 -7.24 -6.98
CA SER A 393 -1.71 -6.93 -5.64
C SER A 393 -0.86 -8.07 -5.09
N TYR A 394 0.18 -7.74 -4.31
CA TYR A 394 0.83 -8.69 -3.41
C TYR A 394 0.81 -8.13 -1.99
N ALA A 395 0.75 -9.03 -1.00
CA ALA A 395 0.87 -8.66 0.39
C ALA A 395 2.32 -8.28 0.66
N TRP A 396 2.54 -7.03 1.06
CA TRP A 396 3.85 -6.46 1.37
C TRP A 396 3.96 -6.05 2.84
N ASP A 397 5.17 -5.76 3.28
CA ASP A 397 5.53 -5.23 4.60
C ASP A 397 5.75 -3.71 4.58
N GLY A 398 5.18 -3.01 5.55
CA GLY A 398 5.29 -1.56 5.70
C GLY A 398 6.71 -1.05 5.99
N ASN A 399 7.66 -1.95 6.29
CA ASN A 399 9.05 -1.65 6.58
C ASN A 399 10.03 -2.64 5.93
N ALA A 400 9.74 -3.18 4.76
CA ALA A 400 10.69 -3.97 3.99
C ALA A 400 10.76 -3.49 2.54
N PHE A 401 11.87 -3.79 1.87
CA PHE A 401 11.94 -3.68 0.41
C PHE A 401 11.01 -4.71 -0.27
N PRO A 402 10.65 -4.48 -1.54
CA PRO A 402 9.84 -5.44 -2.28
C PRO A 402 10.49 -6.82 -2.27
N GLY A 403 9.70 -7.84 -1.95
CA GLY A 403 10.15 -9.22 -1.83
C GLY A 403 10.51 -9.68 -0.43
N ASN A 404 10.74 -8.76 0.51
CA ASN A 404 11.02 -9.06 1.93
C ASN A 404 11.96 -10.27 2.12
N GLU A 405 11.45 -11.45 2.50
CA GLU A 405 12.24 -12.67 2.73
C GLU A 405 13.06 -13.14 1.51
N TYR A 406 12.71 -12.67 0.30
CA TYR A 406 13.51 -12.79 -0.92
C TYR A 406 14.97 -12.39 -0.68
N TRP A 407 15.20 -11.26 -0.02
CA TRP A 407 16.55 -10.75 0.25
C TRP A 407 17.34 -11.55 1.30
N ASN A 408 16.67 -12.49 1.98
CA ASN A 408 17.29 -13.46 2.87
C ASN A 408 17.44 -14.85 2.22
N GLY A 409 17.21 -14.96 0.90
CA GLY A 409 17.29 -16.20 0.14
C GLY A 409 16.08 -17.13 0.31
N SER A 410 15.01 -16.69 0.97
CA SER A 410 13.77 -17.46 1.09
C SER A 410 12.90 -17.20 -0.14
N LEU A 411 13.00 -18.06 -1.15
CA LEU A 411 12.36 -17.85 -2.46
C LEU A 411 10.93 -18.39 -2.56
N CYS A 412 10.40 -18.95 -1.47
CA CYS A 412 9.10 -19.61 -1.45
C CYS A 412 8.42 -19.50 -0.08
N GLY A 413 7.12 -19.83 -0.03
CA GLY A 413 6.37 -19.98 1.21
C GLY A 413 5.50 -18.79 1.61
N SER A 414 5.79 -17.58 1.12
CA SER A 414 4.99 -16.37 1.33
C SER A 414 4.74 -15.60 0.01
N GLY A 415 3.88 -14.57 0.08
CA GLY A 415 3.48 -13.78 -1.08
C GLY A 415 4.59 -12.86 -1.59
N ASP A 416 5.34 -12.24 -0.67
CA ASP A 416 6.47 -11.35 -0.97
C ASP A 416 7.53 -11.98 -1.88
N PRO A 417 8.21 -13.09 -1.48
CA PRO A 417 9.22 -13.68 -2.33
C PRO A 417 8.63 -14.28 -3.59
N ALA A 418 7.39 -14.79 -3.55
CA ALA A 418 6.75 -15.29 -4.77
C ALA A 418 6.57 -14.18 -5.81
N ALA A 419 6.15 -12.98 -5.40
CA ALA A 419 6.00 -11.81 -6.27
C ALA A 419 7.37 -11.31 -6.79
N ALA A 420 8.38 -11.25 -5.94
CA ALA A 420 9.74 -10.86 -6.35
C ALA A 420 10.40 -11.89 -7.26
N CYS A 421 10.16 -13.19 -7.05
CA CYS A 421 10.71 -14.27 -7.86
C CYS A 421 10.09 -14.34 -9.27
N MET A 422 8.78 -14.07 -9.38
CA MET A 422 8.08 -14.17 -10.65
C MET A 422 8.27 -12.93 -11.55
N SER A 423 8.78 -11.81 -11.01
CA SER A 423 8.64 -10.50 -11.66
C SER A 423 9.82 -9.54 -11.43
N THR A 424 9.83 -8.38 -12.10
CA THR A 424 10.94 -7.40 -11.99
C THR A 424 10.85 -6.48 -10.76
N ILE A 425 9.91 -6.68 -9.83
CA ILE A 425 9.69 -5.76 -8.70
C ILE A 425 10.87 -5.70 -7.72
N GLY A 426 11.67 -6.77 -7.61
CA GLY A 426 12.86 -6.78 -6.74
C GLY A 426 13.91 -5.73 -7.16
N GLU A 427 13.85 -5.28 -8.41
CA GLU A 427 14.74 -4.24 -8.94
C GLU A 427 13.97 -2.95 -9.23
N LEU A 428 12.85 -2.99 -9.95
CA LEU A 428 12.17 -1.76 -10.39
C LEU A 428 11.40 -1.03 -9.29
N HIS A 429 10.95 -1.72 -8.26
CA HIS A 429 10.31 -1.11 -7.08
C HIS A 429 11.33 -0.87 -5.94
N ASN A 430 12.62 -1.11 -6.18
CA ASN A 430 13.68 -0.97 -5.18
C ASN A 430 14.35 0.41 -5.32
N PRO A 431 14.29 1.28 -4.29
CA PRO A 431 14.83 2.64 -4.38
C PRO A 431 16.36 2.68 -4.51
N LEU A 432 17.08 1.61 -4.20
CA LEU A 432 18.52 1.53 -4.45
C LEU A 432 18.85 1.35 -5.94
N VAL A 433 17.92 0.79 -6.72
CA VAL A 433 18.06 0.54 -8.16
C VAL A 433 17.35 1.61 -8.98
N ASN A 434 16.10 1.92 -8.67
CA ASN A 434 15.27 2.93 -9.33
C ASN A 434 14.93 4.06 -8.33
N PRO A 435 15.86 4.97 -8.00
CA PRO A 435 15.64 5.95 -6.95
C PRO A 435 14.54 6.98 -7.30
N ASP A 436 14.38 7.30 -8.59
CA ASP A 436 13.54 8.44 -8.98
C ASP A 436 12.03 8.21 -8.77
N PHE A 437 11.58 6.95 -8.63
CA PHE A 437 10.15 6.68 -8.45
C PHE A 437 9.62 7.17 -7.11
N THR A 438 10.47 7.31 -6.09
CA THR A 438 10.06 7.74 -4.75
C THR A 438 9.54 9.18 -4.75
N ARG A 439 9.95 9.97 -5.76
CA ARG A 439 9.49 11.34 -5.99
C ARG A 439 8.26 11.41 -6.90
N ARG A 440 7.95 10.33 -7.63
CA ARG A 440 6.74 10.19 -8.45
C ARG A 440 5.60 9.70 -7.55
N VAL A 441 4.98 10.63 -6.84
CA VAL A 441 3.83 10.32 -5.96
C VAL A 441 2.52 10.57 -6.71
N GLN A 442 1.79 9.49 -6.99
CA GLN A 442 0.43 9.52 -7.50
C GLN A 442 -0.56 9.56 -6.34
N ILE A 443 -1.26 10.68 -6.21
CA ILE A 443 -2.39 10.81 -5.30
C ILE A 443 -3.61 10.22 -5.99
N LEU A 444 -4.28 9.28 -5.32
CA LEU A 444 -5.49 8.62 -5.80
C LEU A 444 -6.70 9.21 -5.09
N GLU A 445 -7.62 9.75 -5.86
CA GLU A 445 -8.79 10.47 -5.37
C GLU A 445 -10.06 9.79 -5.90
N ARG A 446 -11.13 9.84 -5.11
CA ARG A 446 -12.47 9.53 -5.64
C ARG A 446 -12.78 10.63 -6.64
N ASP A 447 -13.12 10.29 -7.88
CA ASP A 447 -13.47 11.28 -8.90
C ASP A 447 -14.44 12.33 -8.33
N GLY A 448 -13.97 13.58 -8.37
CA GLY A 448 -14.49 14.79 -7.75
C GLY A 448 -13.44 15.89 -7.79
#